data_AF-A0A7V9BU24-F1
#
_entry.id   AF-A0A7V9BU24-F1
#
_cell.length_a   1.000
_cell.length_b   1.000
_cell.length_c   1.000
_cell.angle_alpha   90.00
_cell.angle_beta   90.00
_cell.angle_gamma   90.00
#
_symmetry.space_group_name_H-M   'P 1'
#
loop_
_entity.id
_entity.type
_entity.pdbx_description
1 polymer ?
#
loop_
_entity_poly.entity_id
_entity_poly.type
_entity_poly.pdbx_seq_one_letter_code
_entity_poly.pdbx_strand_id
1 'polypeptide(L)'
;VAAGLAPGEIGPPTRYASGTIVVRLVSRDPGRRPPFEEVRDAVRVAWIRDTERDARVALLHGLRADAEIRINEPVRDAPMPQLQQ
;
A
#
# COMPACT_ATOMS: atom_id res chain seq x y z
N VAL A 1 -14.41 6.54 8.09
CA VAL A 1 -14.56 6.70 9.56
C VAL A 1 -14.60 8.16 9.95
N ALA A 2 -13.55 8.97 9.72
CA ALA A 2 -13.52 10.37 10.16
C ALA A 2 -14.47 11.34 9.41
N ALA A 3 -14.86 11.05 8.16
CA ALA A 3 -15.66 11.96 7.33
C ALA A 3 -17.07 12.28 7.88
N GLY A 4 -17.65 11.41 8.72
CA GLY A 4 -18.99 11.59 9.28
C GLY A 4 -19.06 12.34 10.61
N LEU A 5 -17.93 12.56 11.29
CA LEU A 5 -17.89 13.15 12.64
C LEU A 5 -17.94 14.67 12.61
N ALA A 6 -18.63 15.32 13.54
CA ALA A 6 -18.51 16.76 13.75
C ALA A 6 -17.15 17.10 14.40
N PRO A 7 -16.59 18.32 14.20
CA PRO A 7 -15.40 18.74 14.94
C PRO A 7 -15.61 18.64 16.46
N GLY A 8 -14.67 18.03 17.16
CA GLY A 8 -14.73 17.70 18.59
C GLY A 8 -15.35 16.33 18.89
N GLU A 9 -16.09 15.72 17.96
CA GLU A 9 -16.77 14.45 18.17
C GLU A 9 -15.79 13.27 18.15
N ILE A 10 -16.00 12.33 19.08
CA ILE A 10 -15.26 11.07 19.18
C ILE A 10 -16.08 9.98 18.50
N GLY A 11 -15.50 9.35 17.49
CA GLY A 11 -16.13 8.24 16.78
C GLY A 11 -16.05 6.91 17.52
N PRO A 12 -16.86 5.91 17.12
CA PRO A 12 -16.83 4.59 17.73
C PRO A 12 -15.50 3.85 17.45
N PRO A 13 -15.12 2.89 18.31
CA PRO A 13 -13.94 2.07 18.09
C PRO A 13 -14.04 1.33 16.74
N THR A 14 -13.01 1.49 15.90
CA THR A 14 -12.95 0.87 14.57
C THR A 14 -11.78 -0.11 14.50
N ARG A 15 -12.00 -1.29 13.92
CA ARG A 15 -10.91 -2.24 13.66
C ARG A 15 -9.99 -1.72 12.56
N TYR A 16 -8.70 -1.80 12.82
CA TYR A 16 -7.60 -1.53 11.91
C TYR A 16 -6.62 -2.71 11.93
N ALA A 17 -5.72 -2.79 10.96
CA ALA A 17 -4.81 -3.94 10.82
C ALA A 17 -3.96 -4.22 12.09
N SER A 18 -3.65 -3.18 12.86
CA SER A 18 -2.84 -3.26 14.08
C SER A 18 -3.66 -3.31 15.39
N GLY A 19 -5.00 -3.34 15.33
CA GLY A 19 -5.86 -3.35 16.50
C GLY A 19 -7.05 -2.40 16.40
N THR A 20 -7.58 -1.96 17.55
CA THR A 20 -8.76 -1.09 17.61
C THR A 20 -8.33 0.36 17.78
N ILE A 21 -8.82 1.26 16.92
CA ILE A 21 -8.55 2.70 16.99
C ILE A 21 -9.81 3.48 17.33
N VAL A 22 -9.65 4.58 18.08
CA VAL A 22 -10.68 5.57 18.37
C VAL A 22 -10.18 6.91 17.86
N VAL A 23 -11.01 7.64 17.11
CA VAL A 23 -10.62 8.91 16.48
C VAL A 23 -11.51 10.04 16.96
N ARG A 24 -10.91 11.20 17.23
CA ARG A 24 -11.63 12.46 17.48
C ARG A 24 -11.35 13.40 16.32
N LEU A 25 -12.40 13.96 15.71
CA LEU A 25 -12.19 14.95 14.67
C LEU A 25 -11.74 16.27 15.30
N VAL A 26 -10.59 16.80 14.92
CA VAL A 26 -10.07 18.07 15.49
C VAL A 26 -10.62 19.26 14.73
N SER A 27 -10.49 19.24 13.40
CA SER A 27 -10.93 20.32 12.52
C SER A 27 -11.23 19.76 11.12
N ARG A 28 -11.90 20.56 10.30
CA ARG A 28 -12.11 20.29 8.88
C ARG A 28 -11.51 21.44 8.09
N ASP A 29 -10.61 21.13 7.19
CA ASP A 29 -10.15 22.08 6.18
C ASP A 29 -11.09 21.96 4.96
N PRO A 30 -11.79 23.03 4.55
CA PRO A 30 -12.57 23.02 3.33
C PRO A 30 -11.65 22.76 2.14
N GLY A 31 -11.63 21.51 1.67
CA GLY A 31 -10.74 21.09 0.59
C GLY A 31 -10.83 22.02 -0.61
N ARG A 32 -9.76 22.80 -0.84
CA ARG A 32 -9.57 23.52 -2.09
C ARG A 32 -9.40 22.48 -3.18
N ARG A 33 -10.11 22.65 -4.30
CA ARG A 33 -9.79 21.95 -5.55
C ARG A 33 -8.76 22.80 -6.29
N PRO A 34 -7.45 22.50 -6.18
CA PRO A 34 -6.46 23.25 -6.93
C PRO A 34 -6.69 23.07 -8.43
N PRO A 35 -6.43 24.10 -9.26
CA PRO A 35 -6.42 23.93 -10.71
C PRO A 35 -5.37 22.90 -11.12
N PHE A 36 -5.58 22.27 -12.27
CA PHE A 36 -4.70 21.21 -12.77
C PHE A 36 -3.22 21.63 -12.85
N GLU A 37 -2.95 22.89 -13.21
CA GLU A 37 -1.60 23.46 -13.27
C GLU A 37 -0.82 23.30 -11.96
N GLU A 38 -1.47 23.49 -10.80
CA GLU A 38 -0.84 23.38 -9.48
C GLU A 38 -0.51 21.94 -9.10
N VAL A 39 -1.23 20.96 -9.64
CA VAL A 39 -1.06 19.53 -9.30
C VAL A 39 -0.47 18.70 -10.44
N ARG A 40 -0.14 19.33 -11.57
CA ARG A 40 0.31 18.66 -12.80
C ARG A 40 1.49 17.73 -12.53
N ASP A 41 2.50 18.23 -11.85
CA ASP A 41 3.74 17.49 -11.60
C ASP A 41 3.51 16.34 -10.63
N ALA A 42 2.71 16.55 -9.59
CA ALA A 42 2.34 15.50 -8.64
C ALA A 42 1.55 14.37 -9.34
N VAL A 43 0.58 14.73 -10.18
CA VAL A 43 -0.19 13.77 -10.98
C VAL A 43 0.72 13.02 -11.96
N ARG A 44 1.63 13.72 -12.63
CA ARG A 44 2.59 13.10 -13.56
C ARG A 44 3.49 12.08 -12.87
N VAL A 45 4.04 12.41 -11.71
CA VAL A 45 4.87 11.49 -10.93
C VAL A 45 4.08 10.26 -10.50
N ALA A 46 2.85 10.45 -10.03
CA ALA A 46 1.98 9.34 -9.67
C ALA A 46 1.69 8.43 -10.88
N TRP A 47 1.37 9.03 -12.03
CA TRP A 47 1.07 8.30 -13.26
C TRP A 47 2.27 7.51 -13.80
N ILE A 48 3.47 8.08 -13.78
CA ILE A 48 4.70 7.38 -14.18
C ILE A 48 4.92 6.15 -13.31
N ARG A 49 4.79 6.28 -11.97
CA ARG A 49 4.98 5.16 -11.04
C ARG A 49 3.98 4.03 -11.28
N ASP A 50 2.73 4.37 -11.59
CA ASP A 50 1.69 3.39 -11.88
C ASP A 50 1.98 2.67 -13.21
N THR A 51 2.34 3.42 -14.24
CA THR A 51 2.72 2.89 -15.55
C THR A 51 3.94 1.97 -15.47
N GLU A 52 4.98 2.34 -14.71
CA GLU A 52 6.16 1.51 -14.50
C GLU A 52 5.82 0.20 -13.77
N ARG A 53 4.92 0.26 -12.79
CA ARG A 53 4.44 -0.92 -12.08
C ARG A 53 3.74 -1.88 -13.03
N ASP A 54 2.85 -1.37 -13.87
CA ASP A 54 2.09 -2.18 -14.83
C ASP A 54 3.00 -2.80 -15.88
N ALA A 55 3.92 -2.00 -16.44
CA ALA A 55 4.92 -2.48 -17.40
C ALA A 55 5.80 -3.59 -16.79
N ARG A 56 6.22 -3.44 -15.53
CA ARG A 56 7.00 -4.46 -14.82
C ARG A 56 6.21 -5.76 -14.62
N VAL A 57 4.94 -5.66 -14.23
CA VAL A 57 4.08 -6.84 -14.07
C VAL A 57 3.92 -7.56 -15.40
N ALA A 58 3.64 -6.82 -16.48
CA ALA A 58 3.51 -7.38 -17.82
C ALA A 58 4.82 -8.07 -18.28
N LEU A 59 5.96 -7.43 -18.05
CA LEU A 59 7.28 -8.01 -18.35
C LEU A 59 7.51 -9.32 -17.59
N LEU A 60 7.28 -9.33 -16.27
CA LEU A 60 7.44 -10.53 -15.45
C LEU A 60 6.50 -11.66 -15.90
N HIS A 61 5.29 -11.32 -16.33
CA HIS A 61 4.33 -12.28 -16.86
C HIS A 61 4.83 -12.90 -18.17
N GLY A 62 5.36 -12.07 -19.10
CA GLY A 62 5.95 -12.55 -20.35
C GLY A 62 7.16 -13.47 -20.10
N LEU A 63 8.12 -13.02 -19.28
CA LEU A 63 9.29 -13.81 -18.92
C LEU A 63 8.92 -15.16 -18.26
N ARG A 64 7.87 -15.16 -17.43
CA ARG A 64 7.38 -16.38 -16.80
C ARG A 64 6.68 -17.32 -17.78
N ALA A 65 5.99 -16.80 -18.79
CA ALA A 65 5.31 -17.61 -19.80
C ALA A 65 6.32 -18.33 -20.72
N ASP A 66 7.42 -17.66 -21.05
CA ASP A 66 8.44 -18.19 -21.98
C ASP A 66 9.50 -19.07 -21.29
N ALA A 67 9.49 -19.17 -19.96
CA ALA A 67 10.49 -19.88 -19.18
C ALA A 67 9.99 -21.21 -18.58
N GLU A 68 10.83 -22.25 -18.65
CA GLU A 68 10.67 -23.46 -17.84
C GLU A 68 11.15 -23.19 -16.41
N ILE A 69 10.24 -22.75 -15.54
CA ILE A 69 10.57 -22.45 -14.13
C ILE A 69 10.62 -23.75 -13.31
N ARG A 70 11.81 -24.16 -12.90
CA ARG A 70 12.02 -25.21 -11.90
C ARG A 70 12.15 -24.59 -10.51
N ILE A 71 11.11 -24.74 -9.69
CA ILE A 71 11.16 -24.33 -8.28
C ILE A 71 11.70 -25.52 -7.49
N ASN A 72 12.94 -25.43 -7.04
CA ASN A 72 13.48 -26.40 -6.09
C ASN A 72 12.68 -26.31 -4.80
N GLU A 73 12.44 -27.47 -4.18
CA GLU A 73 11.58 -27.66 -3.02
C GLU A 73 11.75 -26.54 -1.98
N PRO A 74 10.65 -25.98 -1.43
CA PRO A 74 10.77 -24.92 -0.45
C PRO A 74 11.55 -25.45 0.74
N VAL A 75 12.67 -24.81 1.07
CA VAL A 75 13.38 -24.99 2.35
C VAL A 75 12.44 -24.45 3.44
N ARG A 76 11.41 -25.22 3.79
CA ARG A 76 10.42 -24.82 4.79
C ARG A 76 10.62 -25.53 6.13
N ASP A 77 11.36 -26.63 6.18
CA ASP A 77 11.47 -27.42 7.43
C ASP A 77 12.89 -27.87 7.78
N ALA A 78 13.95 -27.22 7.30
CA ALA A 78 15.29 -27.52 7.82
C ALA A 78 15.45 -26.92 9.23
N PRO A 79 15.55 -27.72 10.31
CA PRO A 79 15.93 -27.18 11.61
C PRO A 79 17.32 -26.57 11.48
N MET A 80 17.46 -25.29 11.83
CA MET A 80 18.75 -24.60 11.89
C MET A 80 19.72 -25.45 12.73
N PRO A 81 20.89 -25.84 12.20
CA PRO A 81 21.86 -26.56 13.00
C PRO A 81 22.31 -25.65 14.15
N GLN A 82 22.08 -26.10 15.38
CA GLN A 82 22.57 -25.43 16.57
C GLN A 82 24.10 -25.47 16.50
N LEU A 83 24.71 -24.30 16.34
CA LEU A 83 26.15 -24.12 16.51
C LEU A 83 26.46 -24.43 17.97
N GLN A 84 26.91 -25.65 18.25
CA GLN A 84 27.47 -25.99 19.56
C GLN A 84 28.80 -25.25 19.70
N GLN A 85 28.90 -24.45 20.76
CA GLN A 85 30.17 -23.95 21.28
C GLN A 85 30.86 -25.05 22.10
#